data_AF-A0A1M7CBU8-F1
#
_entry.id   AF-A0A1M7CBU8-F1
#
_cell.length_a   1.000
_cell.length_b   1.000
_cell.length_c   1.000
_cell.angle_alpha   90.00
_cell.angle_beta   90.00
_cell.angle_gamma   90.00
#
_symmetry.space_group_name_H-M   'P 1'
#
loop_
_entity.id
_entity.type
_entity.pdbx_description
1 polymer ?
#
loop_
_entity_poly.entity_id
_entity_poly.type
_entity_poly.pdbx_seq_one_letter_code
_entity_poly.pdbx_strand_id
1 'polypeptide(L)'
;MSEFLKKTLYFTLIPIGIVLLLLLTGGASGLEIGISLLLLLLFGYFLGGLILLLIGRREIGKVLLLSCGIILLVGLSTCGILLMGM
;
A
#
# COMPACT_ATOMS: atom_id res chain seq x y z
N MET A 1 -10.68 -4.81 -19.15
CA MET A 1 -10.30 -4.23 -17.84
C MET A 1 -9.61 -2.90 -18.11
N SER A 2 -10.09 -1.78 -17.53
CA SER A 2 -9.51 -0.46 -17.82
C SER A 2 -8.04 -0.40 -17.38
N GLU A 3 -7.18 0.28 -18.15
CA GLU A 3 -5.77 0.44 -17.81
C GLU A 3 -5.57 1.08 -16.42
N PHE A 4 -6.53 1.92 -16.00
CA PHE A 4 -6.62 2.51 -14.68
C PHE A 4 -6.66 1.46 -13.56
N LEU A 5 -7.56 0.47 -13.67
CA LEU A 5 -7.68 -0.60 -12.68
C LEU A 5 -6.45 -1.50 -12.68
N LYS A 6 -5.90 -1.81 -13.85
CA LYS A 6 -4.66 -2.61 -13.97
C LYS A 6 -3.48 -1.93 -13.27
N LYS A 7 -3.30 -0.61 -13.46
CA LYS A 7 -2.23 0.16 -12.82
C LYS A 7 -2.44 0.28 -11.31
N THR A 8 -3.67 0.56 -10.88
CA THR A 8 -4.04 0.58 -9.44
C THR A 8 -3.70 -0.75 -8.79
N LEU A 9 -4.07 -1.87 -9.44
CA LEU A 9 -3.82 -3.22 -8.94
C LEU A 9 -2.33 -3.53 -8.86
N TYR A 10 -1.54 -3.20 -9.88
CA TYR A 10 -0.09 -3.40 -9.82
C TYR A 10 0.57 -2.58 -8.71
N PHE A 11 0.19 -1.33 -8.56
CA PHE A 11 0.73 -0.44 -7.52
C PHE A 11 0.33 -0.83 -6.10
N THR A 12 -0.78 -1.56 -5.92
CA THR A 12 -1.17 -2.15 -4.62
C THR A 12 -0.54 -3.53 -4.41
N LEU A 13 -0.50 -4.38 -5.43
CA LEU A 13 -0.06 -5.77 -5.31
C LEU A 13 1.46 -5.89 -5.07
N ILE A 14 2.27 -5.02 -5.70
CA ILE A 14 3.73 -5.01 -5.50
C ILE A 14 4.10 -4.78 -4.03
N PRO A 15 3.68 -3.69 -3.36
CA PRO A 15 4.05 -3.44 -1.97
C PRO A 15 3.49 -4.51 -1.03
N ILE A 16 2.26 -4.98 -1.26
CA ILE A 16 1.65 -6.05 -0.46
C ILE A 16 2.44 -7.36 -0.60
N GLY A 17 2.85 -7.70 -1.82
CA GLY A 17 3.65 -8.89 -2.10
C GLY A 17 5.04 -8.84 -1.47
N ILE A 18 5.70 -7.68 -1.49
CA ILE A 18 7.00 -7.48 -0.84
C ILE A 18 6.90 -7.65 0.67
N VAL A 19 5.85 -7.08 1.30
CA VAL A 19 5.65 -7.21 2.74
C VAL A 19 5.35 -8.65 3.14
N LEU A 20 4.53 -9.37 2.38
CA LEU A 20 4.28 -10.79 2.63
C LEU A 20 5.56 -11.63 2.53
N LEU A 21 6.41 -11.35 1.55
CA LEU A 21 7.70 -12.03 1.41
C LEU A 21 8.63 -11.76 2.59
N LEU A 22 8.70 -10.51 3.07
CA LEU A 22 9.48 -10.14 4.26
C LEU A 22 8.92 -10.79 5.53
N LEU A 23 7.59 -10.91 5.64
CA LEU A 23 6.94 -11.60 6.76
C LEU A 23 7.32 -13.09 6.80
N LEU A 24 7.32 -13.75 5.64
CA LEU A 24 7.63 -15.17 5.51
C LEU A 24 9.12 -15.50 5.73
N THR A 25 10.02 -14.56 5.46
CA THR A 25 11.48 -14.78 5.49
C THR A 25 12.17 -14.21 6.73
N GLY A 26 11.59 -13.19 7.38
CA GLY A 26 12.26 -12.41 8.43
C GLY A 26 11.96 -12.80 9.88
N GLY A 27 11.07 -13.75 10.15
CA GLY A 27 10.69 -14.09 11.53
C GLY A 27 10.09 -12.90 12.31
N ALA A 28 10.30 -12.83 13.63
CA ALA A 28 9.70 -11.79 14.49
C ALA A 28 10.12 -10.35 14.10
N SER A 29 11.36 -10.15 13.64
CA SER A 29 11.86 -8.86 13.18
C SER A 29 11.41 -8.52 11.75
N GLY A 30 11.02 -9.51 10.95
CA GLY A 30 10.47 -9.31 9.61
C GLY A 30 9.15 -8.53 9.60
N LEU A 31 8.34 -8.68 10.65
CA LEU A 31 7.09 -7.93 10.81
C LEU A 31 7.34 -6.44 11.03
N GLU A 32 8.22 -6.09 11.97
CA GLU A 32 8.53 -4.69 12.29
C GLU A 32 9.19 -3.97 11.11
N ILE A 33 10.15 -4.63 10.46
CA ILE A 33 10.83 -4.09 9.28
C ILE A 33 9.83 -3.94 8.12
N GLY A 34 8.99 -4.93 7.88
CA GLY A 34 7.97 -4.91 6.82
C GLY A 34 6.94 -3.79 7.01
N ILE A 35 6.45 -3.60 8.24
CA ILE A 35 5.50 -2.52 8.57
C ILE A 35 6.16 -1.14 8.40
N SER A 36 7.39 -0.98 8.87
CA SER A 36 8.15 0.28 8.76
C SER A 36 8.35 0.69 7.30
N LEU A 37 8.72 -0.27 6.44
CA LEU A 37 8.94 -0.06 5.02
C LEU A 37 7.61 0.24 4.29
N LEU A 38 6.53 -0.45 4.65
CA LEU A 38 5.20 -0.20 4.09
C LEU A 38 4.71 1.21 4.44
N LEU A 39 4.87 1.66 5.69
CA LEU A 39 4.50 3.00 6.13
C LEU A 39 5.26 4.09 5.36
N LEU A 40 6.57 3.91 5.17
CA LEU A 40 7.40 4.83 4.40
C LEU A 40 6.95 4.88 2.93
N LEU A 41 6.71 3.71 2.32
CA LEU A 41 6.21 3.62 0.95
C LEU A 41 4.85 4.32 0.83
N LEU A 42 3.92 4.00 1.73
CA LEU A 42 2.57 4.53 1.75
C LEU A 42 2.57 6.06 1.87
N PHE A 43 3.43 6.62 2.73
CA PHE A 43 3.61 8.06 2.84
C PHE A 43 4.11 8.68 1.52
N GLY A 44 5.08 8.05 0.86
CA GLY A 44 5.57 8.47 -0.46
C GLY A 44 4.49 8.41 -1.56
N TYR A 45 3.70 7.34 -1.59
CA TYR A 45 2.58 7.18 -2.51
C TYR A 45 1.47 8.21 -2.26
N PHE A 46 1.19 8.52 -1.00
CA PHE A 46 0.22 9.54 -0.60
C PHE A 46 0.69 10.95 -0.98
N LEU A 47 1.92 11.33 -0.64
CA LEU A 47 2.48 12.63 -1.02
C LEU A 47 2.58 12.78 -2.54
N GLY A 48 3.07 11.77 -3.25
CA GLY A 48 3.15 11.77 -4.71
C GLY A 48 1.78 11.91 -5.35
N GLY A 49 0.78 11.16 -4.87
CA GLY A 49 -0.61 11.28 -5.32
C GLY A 49 -1.21 12.66 -5.10
N LEU A 50 -0.94 13.26 -3.92
CA LEU A 50 -1.41 14.60 -3.56
C LEU A 50 -0.77 15.69 -4.44
N ILE A 51 0.55 15.63 -4.65
CA ILE A 51 1.30 16.58 -5.48
C ILE A 51 0.84 16.49 -6.94
N LEU A 52 0.65 15.29 -7.49
CA LEU A 52 0.14 15.14 -8.87
C LEU A 52 -1.29 15.68 -9.03
N LEU A 53 -2.11 15.58 -7.99
CA LEU A 53 -3.45 16.19 -7.98
C LEU A 53 -3.39 17.73 -7.99
N LEU A 54 -2.48 18.31 -7.22
CA LEU A 54 -2.24 19.76 -7.18
C LEU A 54 -1.70 20.32 -8.51
N ILE A 55 -0.87 19.55 -9.22
CA ILE A 55 -0.29 19.91 -10.54
C ILE A 55 -1.30 19.73 -11.69
N GLY A 56 -2.52 19.23 -11.42
CA GLY A 56 -3.57 19.07 -12.43
C GLY A 56 -3.52 17.75 -13.21
N ARG A 57 -2.61 16.83 -12.87
CA ARG A 57 -2.58 15.44 -13.38
C ARG A 57 -3.60 14.58 -12.63
N ARG A 58 -4.88 14.95 -12.74
CA ARG A 58 -6.01 14.40 -11.96
C ARG A 58 -6.15 12.89 -12.06
N GLU A 59 -5.90 12.29 -13.22
CA GLU A 59 -6.05 10.84 -13.38
C GLU A 59 -5.03 10.04 -12.58
N ILE A 60 -3.75 10.37 -12.71
CA ILE A 60 -2.65 9.64 -12.06
C ILE A 60 -2.66 9.90 -10.54
N GLY A 61 -2.94 11.13 -10.11
CA GLY A 61 -3.08 11.47 -8.69
C GLY A 61 -4.24 10.71 -8.03
N LYS A 62 -5.39 10.57 -8.72
CA LYS A 62 -6.50 9.75 -8.24
C LYS A 62 -6.13 8.27 -8.15
N VAL A 63 -5.45 7.69 -9.15
CA VAL A 63 -4.96 6.30 -9.09
C VAL A 63 -4.10 6.06 -7.85
N LEU A 64 -3.13 6.94 -7.60
CA LEU A 64 -2.18 6.83 -6.49
C LEU A 64 -2.88 6.92 -5.13
N LEU A 65 -3.79 7.89 -4.96
CA LEU A 65 -4.56 8.02 -3.72
C LEU A 65 -5.52 6.84 -3.49
N LEU A 66 -6.17 6.36 -4.55
CA LEU A 66 -7.07 5.20 -4.46
C LEU A 66 -6.28 3.93 -4.07
N SER A 67 -5.10 3.75 -4.65
CA SER A 67 -4.17 2.67 -4.29
C SER A 67 -3.76 2.76 -2.82
N CYS A 68 -3.40 3.95 -2.33
CA CYS A 68 -3.09 4.19 -0.92
C CYS A 68 -4.26 3.83 0.01
N GLY A 69 -5.47 4.25 -0.35
CA GLY A 69 -6.68 3.92 0.41
C GLY A 69 -6.93 2.42 0.48
N ILE A 70 -6.74 1.70 -0.62
CA ILE A 70 -6.87 0.23 -0.67
C ILE A 70 -5.79 -0.44 0.20
N ILE A 71 -4.53 0.00 0.12
CA ILE A 71 -3.45 -0.57 0.94
C ILE A 71 -3.74 -0.35 2.44
N LEU A 72 -4.20 0.84 2.83
CA LEU A 72 -4.60 1.12 4.21
C LEU A 72 -5.79 0.28 4.67
N LEU A 73 -6.81 0.14 3.83
CA LEU A 73 -7.98 -0.70 4.14
C LEU A 73 -7.59 -2.17 4.34
N VAL A 74 -6.76 -2.70 3.44
CA VAL A 74 -6.25 -4.07 3.52
C VAL A 74 -5.36 -4.22 4.76
N GLY A 75 -4.45 -3.29 5.00
CA GLY A 75 -3.55 -3.30 6.16
C GLY A 75 -4.30 -3.25 7.50
N LEU A 76 -5.28 -2.35 7.63
CA LEU A 76 -6.15 -2.26 8.81
C LEU A 76 -7.01 -3.52 9.00
N SER A 77 -7.52 -4.10 7.91
CA SER A 77 -8.25 -5.37 7.95
C SER A 77 -7.35 -6.51 8.44
N THR A 78 -6.12 -6.64 7.92
CA THR A 78 -5.17 -7.66 8.37
C THR A 78 -4.73 -7.47 9.82
N CYS A 79 -4.50 -6.22 10.27
CA CYS A 79 -4.21 -5.94 11.67
C CYS A 79 -5.40 -6.27 12.58
N GLY A 80 -6.63 -5.96 12.15
CA GLY A 80 -7.84 -6.32 12.88
C GLY A 80 -8.05 -7.83 13.01
N ILE A 81 -7.83 -8.59 11.93
CA ILE A 81 -7.90 -10.05 11.94
C ILE A 81 -6.83 -10.65 12.87
N LEU A 82 -5.61 -10.12 12.85
CA LEU A 82 -4.55 -10.55 13.77
C LEU A 82 -4.92 -10.28 15.24
N LEU A 83 -5.41 -9.08 15.56
CA LEU A 83 -5.84 -8.72 16.91
C LEU A 83 -7.03 -9.55 17.42
N MET A 84 -7.91 -10.00 16.51
CA MET A 84 -9.08 -10.81 16.85
C MET A 84 -8.78 -12.32 16.93
N GLY A 85 -7.65 -12.74 16.35
CA GLY A 85 -7.14 -14.11 16.41
C GLY A 85 -6.12 -14.37 17.53
N MET A 86 -5.68 -13.33 18.24
CA MET A 86 -4.92 -13.40 19.49
C MET A 86 -5.86 -13.47 20.69
#